data_AF-A0A9E4HS29-F1
#
_entry.id   AF-A0A9E4HS29-F1
#
_cell.length_a   1.000
_cell.length_b   1.000
_cell.length_c   1.000
_cell.angle_alpha   90.00
_cell.angle_beta   90.00
_cell.angle_gamma   90.00
#
_symmetry.space_group_name_H-M   'P 1'
#
loop_
_entity.id
_entity.type
_entity.pdbx_description
1 polymer ?
#
loop_
_entity_poly.entity_id
_entity_poly.type
_entity_poly.pdbx_seq_one_letter_code
_entity_poly.pdbx_strand_id
1 'polypeptide(L)'
;MPKRTVLLAVAAMLVWTPAETAAQPKRISLDLSDVAETDAGHAGTTYRVALEAQLEPRGTGLHVNSNEPLESFLIATVLTLEPPQGIALDGLAWPTPVMLDQQGAEKPLAVFDERFVIGAALRLSDDLEPGTYPVSGSLRYQACDDRMCYLPTRVPVGFDVTVAPPSRELTRTASAGLFDSLSFAALAPDAGAGAAADVEGGPGPGPARELAAAAPAGDAPPAADGATGLERLAQFELLGTAGYADVDEFLGFIERAESGEAERGWFEGRGPIAIVALILIGGLALNLTPCVLPMIPINLAIIGAGARAGSRRRGFVLGSAYGLAMALVYGVLGLVVILTAGTFGTINASPWFNLGIALLFVVLALAMFDRLAIDFSRFQSRFTGGPQGAGSLPVAFGMGGVAALLAGACVAPVVIQVIVFSSNLYATGIAVALALPFLLGLGMAIPWPIAGAGLSFLPKPGPWMVRVRQAFGVFILGTAVYYGYLAYGLFSQRWVDPELVAGSVQELIDDGWYAALDPGLAAANADGKLVLVDVWATWCKNCLIMDRTTLKDPAVEAALDDYVKIKFQAEDPSASPAFEVMERFGAIGLPAYAILRPGATRAPGTAGAP
;
A
#
# COMPACT_ATOMS: atom_id res chain seq x y z
N MET A 1 23.06 -20.62 -28.62
CA MET A 1 22.11 -20.87 -27.51
C MET A 1 20.76 -21.23 -28.10
N PRO A 2 20.19 -22.41 -27.78
CA PRO A 2 19.07 -22.94 -28.53
C PRO A 2 17.79 -22.15 -28.25
N LYS A 3 17.07 -21.80 -29.33
CA LYS A 3 15.82 -21.02 -29.35
C LYS A 3 14.72 -21.54 -28.40
N ARG A 4 14.84 -22.78 -27.91
CA ARG A 4 13.98 -23.38 -26.89
C ARG A 4 14.09 -22.69 -25.53
N THR A 5 15.27 -22.19 -25.14
CA THR A 5 15.47 -21.56 -23.82
C THR A 5 14.83 -20.18 -23.76
N VAL A 6 14.83 -19.42 -24.86
CA VAL A 6 14.18 -18.10 -24.97
C VAL A 6 12.66 -18.26 -25.08
N LEU A 7 12.17 -19.27 -25.82
CA LEU A 7 10.74 -19.56 -25.88
C LEU A 7 10.20 -20.12 -24.55
N LEU A 8 11.00 -20.89 -23.80
CA LEU A 8 10.65 -21.36 -22.46
C LEU A 8 10.68 -20.23 -21.44
N ALA A 9 11.59 -19.24 -21.55
CA ALA A 9 11.58 -18.06 -20.68
C ALA A 9 10.37 -17.15 -20.95
N VAL A 10 10.01 -16.95 -22.23
CA VAL A 10 8.84 -16.14 -22.61
C VAL A 10 7.52 -16.89 -22.37
N ALA A 11 7.48 -18.21 -22.55
CA ALA A 11 6.31 -19.03 -22.21
C ALA A 11 6.16 -19.25 -20.70
N ALA A 12 7.25 -19.29 -19.92
CA ALA A 12 7.19 -19.30 -18.46
C ALA A 12 6.68 -17.95 -17.92
N MET A 13 7.00 -16.83 -18.57
CA MET A 13 6.41 -15.52 -18.26
C MET A 13 4.93 -15.40 -18.66
N LEU A 14 4.44 -16.20 -19.63
CA LEU A 14 3.05 -16.17 -20.13
C LEU A 14 2.14 -17.25 -19.51
N VAL A 15 2.69 -18.21 -18.76
CA VAL A 15 1.94 -19.29 -18.07
C VAL A 15 1.94 -19.10 -16.54
N TRP A 16 2.42 -17.97 -16.03
CA TRP A 16 2.06 -17.53 -14.68
C TRP A 16 0.63 -16.96 -14.67
N THR A 17 -0.33 -17.87 -14.79
CA THR A 17 -1.59 -17.74 -14.06
C THR A 17 -1.36 -18.27 -12.64
N PRO A 18 -1.46 -17.46 -11.58
CA PRO A 18 -2.23 -17.92 -10.46
C PRO A 18 -3.70 -17.78 -10.87
N ALA A 19 -4.26 -18.86 -11.40
CA ALA A 19 -5.66 -19.12 -11.16
C ALA A 19 -5.76 -19.57 -9.69
N GLU A 20 -5.72 -18.61 -8.79
CA GLU A 20 -6.32 -18.74 -7.47
C GLU A 20 -7.38 -17.65 -7.38
N THR A 21 -8.58 -18.04 -7.78
CA THR A 21 -9.83 -17.50 -7.26
C THR A 21 -9.81 -17.68 -5.74
N ALA A 22 -9.25 -16.71 -5.04
CA ALA A 22 -9.62 -16.24 -3.70
C ALA A 22 -8.52 -15.29 -3.21
N ALA A 23 -8.69 -13.99 -3.41
CA ALA A 23 -7.96 -13.01 -2.63
C ALA A 23 -8.81 -11.75 -2.42
N GLN A 24 -9.91 -11.91 -1.66
CA GLN A 24 -10.00 -11.03 -0.49
C GLN A 24 -8.66 -11.20 0.23
N PRO A 25 -7.90 -10.15 0.60
CA PRO A 25 -6.68 -10.36 1.38
C PRO A 25 -7.05 -11.31 2.50
N LYS A 26 -6.43 -12.50 2.52
CA LYS A 26 -6.69 -13.52 3.54
C LYS A 26 -6.34 -12.79 4.83
N ARG A 27 -7.35 -12.28 5.55
CA ARG A 27 -7.13 -11.63 6.83
C ARG A 27 -6.70 -12.76 7.73
N ILE A 28 -5.39 -12.86 7.96
CA ILE A 28 -4.86 -13.78 8.94
C ILE A 28 -5.23 -13.19 10.28
N SER A 29 -6.28 -13.74 10.88
CA SER A 29 -6.75 -13.35 12.19
C SER A 29 -6.31 -14.39 13.22
N LEU A 30 -6.18 -13.92 14.45
CA LEU A 30 -5.97 -14.77 15.61
C LEU A 30 -7.23 -14.67 16.45
N ASP A 31 -8.01 -15.74 16.48
CA ASP A 31 -9.18 -15.85 17.34
C ASP A 31 -8.70 -16.23 18.74
N LEU A 32 -9.11 -15.45 19.73
CA LEU A 32 -8.75 -15.65 21.14
C LEU A 32 -9.99 -16.03 21.94
N SER A 33 -9.85 -17.05 22.78
CA SER A 33 -10.82 -17.39 23.80
C SER A 33 -10.13 -17.60 25.14
N ASP A 34 -10.70 -17.05 26.20
CA ASP A 34 -10.19 -17.19 27.55
C ASP A 34 -10.88 -18.33 28.30
N VAL A 35 -10.13 -18.98 29.18
CA VAL A 35 -10.65 -20.00 30.09
C VAL A 35 -9.96 -19.84 31.43
N ALA A 36 -10.72 -19.88 32.53
CA ALA A 36 -10.18 -19.80 33.88
C ALA A 36 -10.02 -21.20 34.53
N GLU A 37 -9.09 -21.35 35.47
CA GLU A 37 -8.93 -22.60 36.24
C GLU A 37 -10.13 -22.84 37.19
N THR A 38 -10.64 -21.77 37.77
CA THR A 38 -11.79 -21.76 38.70
C THR A 38 -12.83 -20.72 38.27
N ASP A 39 -14.08 -20.93 38.69
CA ASP A 39 -15.20 -20.01 38.39
C ASP A 39 -15.01 -18.61 39.03
N ALA A 40 -14.26 -18.54 40.14
CA ALA A 40 -13.85 -17.31 40.80
C ALA A 40 -12.52 -17.51 41.56
N GLY A 41 -11.91 -16.42 42.02
CA GLY A 41 -10.78 -16.42 42.97
C GLY A 41 -11.19 -15.85 44.33
N HIS A 42 -10.34 -16.02 45.34
CA HIS A 42 -10.47 -15.33 46.62
C HIS A 42 -9.41 -14.24 46.74
N ALA A 43 -9.70 -13.19 47.52
CA ALA A 43 -8.68 -12.21 47.90
C ALA A 43 -7.47 -12.92 48.52
N GLY A 44 -6.27 -12.47 48.18
CA GLY A 44 -5.01 -13.08 48.63
C GLY A 44 -4.57 -14.34 47.89
N THR A 45 -5.34 -14.84 46.91
CA THR A 45 -4.97 -16.02 46.12
C THR A 45 -4.53 -15.69 44.70
N THR A 46 -3.93 -16.66 44.01
CA THR A 46 -3.60 -16.55 42.58
C THR A 46 -4.77 -17.07 41.75
N TYR A 47 -5.28 -16.23 40.87
CA TYR A 47 -6.25 -16.57 39.84
C TYR A 47 -5.53 -16.87 38.53
N ARG A 48 -5.82 -18.02 37.90
CA ARG A 48 -5.16 -18.44 36.66
C ARG A 48 -6.13 -18.46 35.49
N VAL A 49 -5.70 -17.86 34.39
CA VAL A 49 -6.43 -17.81 33.11
C VAL A 49 -5.53 -18.32 32.00
N ALA A 50 -6.11 -19.02 31.03
CA ALA A 50 -5.46 -19.48 29.82
C ALA A 50 -6.15 -18.81 28.62
N LEU A 51 -5.34 -18.25 27.72
CA LEU A 51 -5.75 -17.69 26.45
C LEU A 51 -5.47 -18.74 25.38
N GLU A 52 -6.52 -19.34 24.84
CA GLU A 52 -6.42 -20.22 23.69
C GLU A 52 -6.42 -19.37 22.42
N ALA A 53 -5.34 -19.47 21.66
CA ALA A 53 -5.14 -18.73 20.42
C ALA A 53 -5.23 -19.68 19.22
N GLN A 54 -6.04 -19.29 18.23
CA GLN A 54 -6.24 -20.03 17.00
C GLN A 54 -6.01 -19.11 15.79
N LEU A 55 -5.01 -19.44 14.98
CA LEU A 55 -4.79 -18.78 13.69
C LEU A 55 -5.85 -19.23 12.68
N GLU A 56 -6.40 -18.27 11.95
CA GLU A 56 -7.29 -18.48 10.83
C GLU A 56 -6.66 -17.94 9.53
N PRO A 57 -6.87 -18.61 8.39
CA PRO A 57 -7.65 -19.84 8.22
C PRO A 57 -6.88 -21.12 8.59
N ARG A 58 -7.56 -22.06 9.27
CA ARG A 58 -6.97 -23.34 9.70
C ARG A 58 -6.46 -24.22 8.56
N GLY A 59 -5.47 -25.06 8.86
CA GLY A 59 -4.95 -26.09 7.96
C GLY A 59 -4.14 -25.51 6.80
N THR A 60 -3.52 -24.36 7.00
CA THR A 60 -2.74 -23.64 5.99
C THR A 60 -1.24 -23.62 6.26
N GLY A 61 -0.80 -24.23 7.37
CA GLY A 61 0.62 -24.27 7.77
C GLY A 61 1.07 -22.94 8.38
N LEU A 62 0.12 -22.13 8.86
CA LEU A 62 0.46 -20.87 9.51
C LEU A 62 1.06 -21.13 10.89
N HIS A 63 2.04 -20.32 11.25
CA HIS A 63 2.65 -20.33 12.56
C HIS A 63 2.96 -18.90 12.99
N VAL A 64 3.23 -18.68 14.27
CA VAL A 64 3.75 -17.41 14.79
C VAL A 64 5.11 -17.63 15.41
N ASN A 65 5.97 -16.62 15.38
CA ASN A 65 7.24 -16.70 16.12
C ASN A 65 6.97 -16.88 17.62
N SER A 66 7.86 -17.58 18.32
CA SER A 66 7.75 -17.75 19.77
C SER A 66 7.91 -16.42 20.52
N ASN A 67 7.72 -16.45 21.85
CA ASN A 67 8.03 -15.33 22.73
C ASN A 67 9.54 -15.04 22.84
N GLU A 68 10.38 -16.03 22.54
CA GLU A 68 11.84 -15.94 22.51
C GLU A 68 12.38 -16.55 21.21
N PRO A 69 12.33 -15.79 20.08
CA PRO A 69 12.88 -16.26 18.82
C PRO A 69 14.40 -16.47 18.90
N LEU A 70 14.92 -17.42 18.13
CA LEU A 70 16.35 -17.77 18.13
C LEU A 70 17.24 -16.81 17.32
N GLU A 71 16.63 -15.90 16.57
CA GLU A 71 17.30 -14.87 15.78
C GLU A 71 16.74 -13.48 16.09
N SER A 72 17.63 -12.49 16.17
CA SER A 72 17.31 -11.11 16.60
C SER A 72 16.44 -10.32 15.63
N PHE A 73 16.36 -10.71 14.36
CA PHE A 73 15.51 -10.05 13.36
C PHE A 73 14.06 -10.57 13.34
N LEU A 74 13.74 -11.63 14.10
CA LEU A 74 12.41 -12.20 14.16
C LEU A 74 11.55 -11.46 15.18
N ILE A 75 10.28 -11.23 14.83
CA ILE A 75 9.36 -10.49 15.68
C ILE A 75 8.71 -11.45 16.69
N ALA A 76 9.08 -11.31 17.96
CA ALA A 76 8.55 -12.13 19.05
C ALA A 76 7.04 -11.91 19.28
N THR A 77 6.35 -12.99 19.67
CA THR A 77 4.97 -12.91 20.17
C THR A 77 4.97 -12.37 21.60
N VAL A 78 4.23 -11.28 21.84
CA VAL A 78 4.25 -10.55 23.12
C VAL A 78 2.83 -10.34 23.63
N LEU A 79 2.54 -10.86 24.82
CA LEU A 79 1.30 -10.60 25.55
C LEU A 79 1.51 -9.46 26.54
N THR A 80 0.70 -8.41 26.43
CA THR A 80 0.64 -7.29 27.39
C THR A 80 -0.71 -7.31 28.07
N LEU A 81 -0.73 -7.32 29.40
CA LEU A 81 -1.95 -7.27 30.21
C LEU A 81 -1.92 -6.05 31.12
N GLU A 82 -3.07 -5.43 31.30
CA GLU A 82 -3.30 -4.23 32.09
C GLU A 82 -4.32 -4.55 33.18
N PRO A 83 -3.93 -5.31 34.22
CA PRO A 83 -4.84 -5.65 35.30
C PRO A 83 -5.22 -4.39 36.11
N PRO A 84 -6.47 -4.30 36.61
CA PRO A 84 -6.92 -3.16 37.42
C PRO A 84 -6.26 -3.14 38.80
N GLN A 85 -6.39 -2.03 39.52
CA GLN A 85 -5.83 -1.88 40.85
C GLN A 85 -6.27 -3.02 41.79
N GLY A 86 -5.32 -3.58 42.53
CA GLY A 86 -5.55 -4.75 43.41
C GLY A 86 -5.39 -6.11 42.72
N ILE A 87 -5.11 -6.15 41.41
CA ILE A 87 -4.75 -7.37 40.67
C ILE A 87 -3.36 -7.16 40.04
N ALA A 88 -2.43 -8.07 40.31
CA ALA A 88 -1.07 -8.02 39.76
C ALA A 88 -0.79 -9.23 38.88
N LEU A 89 -0.07 -9.05 37.77
CA LEU A 89 0.43 -10.18 36.97
C LEU A 89 1.69 -10.74 37.63
N ASP A 90 1.61 -11.97 38.14
CA ASP A 90 2.70 -12.64 38.86
C ASP A 90 3.51 -13.57 37.93
N GLY A 91 2.91 -14.07 36.84
CA GLY A 91 3.59 -14.98 35.93
C GLY A 91 2.86 -15.19 34.60
N LEU A 92 3.64 -15.52 33.58
CA LEU A 92 3.15 -15.96 32.27
C LEU A 92 3.63 -17.39 32.00
N ALA A 93 2.77 -18.20 31.38
CA ALA A 93 3.11 -19.52 30.89
C ALA A 93 3.05 -19.52 29.36
N TRP A 94 4.21 -19.65 28.72
CA TRP A 94 4.30 -19.78 27.27
C TRP A 94 4.27 -21.26 26.86
N PRO A 95 3.69 -21.59 25.70
CA PRO A 95 3.75 -22.95 25.18
C PRO A 95 5.18 -23.32 24.81
N THR A 96 5.49 -24.62 24.80
CA THR A 96 6.81 -25.08 24.31
C THR A 96 6.90 -24.83 22.81
N PRO A 97 7.90 -24.06 22.33
CA PRO A 97 8.01 -23.76 20.90
C PRO A 97 8.39 -25.00 20.10
N VAL A 98 7.84 -25.09 18.89
CA VAL A 98 8.23 -26.07 17.87
C VAL A 98 9.42 -25.50 17.10
N MET A 99 10.41 -26.34 16.84
CA MET A 99 11.58 -25.95 16.05
C MET A 99 11.31 -26.27 14.58
N LEU A 100 11.16 -25.23 13.76
CA LEU A 100 10.83 -25.32 12.34
C LEU A 100 12.05 -25.01 11.47
N ASP A 101 12.44 -25.97 10.63
CA ASP A 101 13.51 -25.78 9.65
C ASP A 101 12.97 -25.05 8.40
N GLN A 102 13.25 -23.76 8.27
CA GLN A 102 12.78 -22.94 7.14
C GLN A 102 13.89 -22.68 6.11
N GLN A 103 13.55 -22.75 4.83
CA GLN A 103 14.49 -22.46 3.75
C GLN A 103 14.90 -20.98 3.76
N GLY A 104 16.18 -20.72 4.05
CA GLY A 104 16.75 -19.37 4.11
C GLY A 104 17.08 -18.88 5.52
N ALA A 105 16.69 -19.61 6.58
CA ALA A 105 17.12 -19.34 7.95
C ALA A 105 18.42 -20.11 8.27
N GLU A 106 19.35 -19.48 8.99
CA GLU A 106 20.62 -20.12 9.41
C GLU A 106 20.41 -21.08 10.60
N LYS A 107 19.42 -20.82 11.45
CA LYS A 107 18.99 -21.66 12.58
C LYS A 107 17.53 -22.08 12.40
N PRO A 108 17.10 -23.19 13.04
CA PRO A 108 15.69 -23.52 13.17
C PRO A 108 14.93 -22.36 13.81
N LEU A 109 13.71 -22.10 13.35
CA LEU A 109 12.85 -21.07 13.92
C LEU A 109 12.11 -21.65 15.12
N ALA A 110 12.14 -20.96 16.26
CA ALA A 110 11.27 -21.29 17.39
C ALA A 110 9.90 -20.64 17.14
N VAL A 111 8.88 -21.46 16.91
CA VAL A 111 7.54 -21.01 16.50
C VAL A 111 6.44 -21.66 17.35
N PHE A 112 5.27 -21.04 17.37
CA PHE A 112 4.04 -21.66 17.83
C PHE A 112 3.17 -22.01 16.62
N ASP A 113 2.62 -23.22 16.63
CA ASP A 113 1.73 -23.72 15.57
C ASP A 113 0.41 -22.94 15.49
N GLU A 114 -0.44 -23.30 14.54
CA GLU A 114 -1.77 -22.69 14.32
C GLU A 114 -2.65 -22.59 15.57
N ARG A 115 -2.46 -23.49 16.55
CA ARG A 115 -3.15 -23.44 17.84
C ARG A 115 -2.14 -23.50 18.97
N PHE A 116 -2.21 -22.52 19.86
CA PHE A 116 -1.34 -22.46 21.03
C PHE A 116 -2.06 -21.83 22.22
N VAL A 117 -1.53 -22.05 23.43
CA VAL A 117 -2.15 -21.60 24.68
C VAL A 117 -1.15 -20.80 25.48
N ILE A 118 -1.55 -19.62 25.94
CA ILE A 118 -0.75 -18.76 26.84
C ILE A 118 -1.47 -18.69 28.20
N GLY A 119 -0.78 -19.02 29.29
CA GLY A 119 -1.30 -18.86 30.65
C GLY A 119 -0.91 -17.52 31.27
N ALA A 120 -1.81 -16.93 32.05
CA ALA A 120 -1.55 -15.80 32.93
C ALA A 120 -1.91 -16.15 34.38
N ALA A 121 -1.00 -15.88 35.31
CA ALA A 121 -1.20 -16.02 36.74
C ALA A 121 -1.33 -14.63 37.37
N LEU A 122 -2.51 -14.33 37.91
CA LEU A 122 -2.87 -13.04 38.48
C LEU A 122 -2.97 -13.17 40.00
N ARG A 123 -2.21 -12.40 40.75
CA ARG A 123 -2.33 -12.31 42.21
C ARG A 123 -3.37 -11.29 42.59
N LEU A 124 -4.35 -11.75 43.37
CA LEU A 124 -5.41 -10.93 43.93
C LEU A 124 -4.94 -10.39 45.27
N SER A 125 -5.04 -9.08 45.47
CA SER A 125 -4.68 -8.44 46.75
C SER A 125 -5.58 -8.93 47.89
N ASP A 126 -5.07 -8.89 49.12
CA ASP A 126 -5.80 -9.32 50.32
C ASP A 126 -6.99 -8.40 50.65
N ASP A 127 -6.93 -7.15 50.22
CA ASP A 127 -7.94 -6.10 50.44
C ASP A 127 -8.95 -5.97 49.30
N LEU A 128 -8.89 -6.86 48.29
CA LEU A 128 -9.75 -6.79 47.12
C LEU A 128 -11.21 -7.19 47.46
N GLU A 129 -12.16 -6.29 47.20
CA GLU A 129 -13.58 -6.56 47.47
C GLU A 129 -14.17 -7.61 46.51
N PRO A 130 -15.17 -8.42 46.94
CA PRO A 130 -15.86 -9.34 46.04
C PRO A 130 -16.54 -8.60 44.87
N GLY A 131 -16.29 -9.03 43.63
CA GLY A 131 -16.74 -8.32 42.43
C GLY A 131 -16.13 -8.93 41.17
N THR A 132 -16.51 -8.41 40.00
CA THR A 132 -15.94 -8.80 38.70
C THR A 132 -15.08 -7.66 38.19
N TYR A 133 -13.84 -7.98 37.86
CA TYR A 133 -12.81 -7.03 37.47
C TYR A 133 -12.36 -7.34 36.04
N PRO A 134 -12.62 -6.47 35.06
CA PRO A 134 -12.17 -6.69 33.69
C PRO A 134 -10.65 -6.49 33.61
N VAL A 135 -9.96 -7.44 32.98
CA VAL A 135 -8.55 -7.33 32.63
C VAL A 135 -8.46 -7.15 31.12
N SER A 136 -7.94 -6.01 30.69
CA SER A 136 -7.68 -5.71 29.28
C SER A 136 -6.21 -5.92 28.93
N GLY A 137 -5.91 -5.96 27.64
CA GLY A 137 -4.55 -6.07 27.15
C GLY A 137 -4.50 -6.22 25.64
N SER A 138 -3.32 -6.60 25.14
CA SER A 138 -3.13 -6.92 23.72
C SER A 138 -2.13 -8.03 23.53
N LEU A 139 -2.35 -8.85 22.50
CA LEU A 139 -1.42 -9.85 22.02
C LEU A 139 -0.86 -9.39 20.68
N ARG A 140 0.44 -9.08 20.65
CA ARG A 140 1.18 -8.77 19.43
C ARG A 140 1.79 -10.05 18.89
N TYR A 141 1.54 -10.34 17.62
CA TYR A 141 2.10 -11.52 16.95
C TYR A 141 2.47 -11.19 15.50
N GLN A 142 3.31 -12.03 14.90
CA GLN A 142 3.56 -12.05 13.47
C GLN A 142 3.29 -13.47 12.96
N ALA A 143 2.29 -13.61 12.10
CA ALA A 143 2.04 -14.86 11.41
C ALA A 143 3.01 -15.03 10.24
N CYS A 144 3.45 -16.27 10.01
CA CYS A 144 4.29 -16.68 8.89
C CYS A 144 3.75 -17.98 8.31
N ASP A 145 4.04 -18.20 7.03
CA ASP A 145 3.95 -19.51 6.39
C ASP A 145 5.37 -20.00 6.01
N ASP A 146 5.45 -21.17 5.37
CA ASP A 146 6.72 -21.79 4.96
C ASP A 146 7.61 -20.92 4.03
N ARG A 147 7.07 -19.83 3.48
CA ARG A 147 7.73 -18.99 2.47
C ARG A 147 7.91 -17.55 2.91
N MET A 148 6.98 -17.01 3.68
CA MET A 148 6.96 -15.59 4.02
C MET A 148 6.26 -15.30 5.35
N CYS A 149 6.71 -14.23 6.00
CA CYS A 149 6.03 -13.64 7.12
C CYS A 149 5.12 -12.50 6.68
N TYR A 150 3.97 -12.39 7.35
CA TYR A 150 2.96 -11.36 7.13
C TYR A 150 3.24 -10.15 8.04
N LEU A 151 2.46 -9.08 7.85
CA LEU A 151 2.60 -7.88 8.68
C LEU A 151 2.27 -8.21 10.14
N PRO A 152 3.09 -7.75 11.11
CA PRO A 152 2.77 -7.87 12.53
C PRO A 152 1.42 -7.23 12.84
N THR A 153 0.65 -7.85 13.73
CA THR A 153 -0.68 -7.40 14.11
C THR A 153 -0.84 -7.49 15.62
N ARG A 154 -1.69 -6.64 16.19
CA ARG A 154 -2.14 -6.70 17.59
C ARG A 154 -3.61 -7.06 17.64
N VAL A 155 -3.96 -8.03 18.48
CA VAL A 155 -5.35 -8.41 18.78
C VAL A 155 -5.66 -8.04 20.22
N PRO A 156 -6.79 -7.38 20.51
CA PRO A 156 -7.18 -7.05 21.88
C PRO A 156 -7.42 -8.34 22.68
N VAL A 157 -6.95 -8.33 23.92
CA VAL A 157 -7.19 -9.38 24.92
C VAL A 157 -8.09 -8.80 25.99
N GLY A 158 -9.15 -9.52 26.36
CA GLY A 158 -10.04 -9.11 27.43
C GLY A 158 -10.70 -10.31 28.08
N PHE A 159 -10.64 -10.38 29.41
CA PHE A 159 -11.32 -11.40 30.20
C PHE A 159 -11.66 -10.87 31.60
N ASP A 160 -12.63 -11.52 32.24
CA ASP A 160 -13.14 -11.09 33.54
C ASP A 160 -12.56 -11.93 34.67
N VAL A 161 -12.02 -11.26 35.69
CA VAL A 161 -11.59 -11.89 36.93
C VAL A 161 -12.68 -11.72 37.97
N THR A 162 -13.32 -12.81 38.37
CA THR A 162 -14.36 -12.79 39.40
C THR A 162 -13.77 -13.12 40.77
N VAL A 163 -13.96 -12.24 41.75
CA VAL A 163 -13.55 -12.41 43.15
C VAL A 163 -14.77 -12.77 43.98
N ALA A 164 -14.75 -13.96 44.58
CA ALA A 164 -15.83 -14.48 45.41
C ALA A 164 -15.66 -14.11 46.90
N PRO A 165 -16.76 -13.90 47.63
CA PRO A 165 -16.69 -13.70 49.07
C PRO A 165 -16.08 -14.93 49.77
N PRO A 166 -15.39 -14.76 50.92
CA PRO A 166 -14.69 -15.86 51.60
C PRO A 166 -15.55 -17.07 51.99
N SER A 167 -16.88 -16.88 52.04
CA SER A 167 -17.85 -17.91 52.39
C SER A 167 -18.31 -18.78 51.21
N ARG A 168 -17.97 -18.43 49.96
CA ARG A 168 -18.36 -19.16 48.76
C ARG A 168 -17.28 -20.18 48.39
N GLU A 169 -17.65 -21.45 48.26
CA GLU A 169 -16.76 -22.48 47.70
C GLU A 169 -16.51 -22.24 46.20
N LEU A 170 -15.24 -22.34 45.78
CA LEU A 170 -14.82 -22.22 44.39
C LEU A 170 -14.97 -23.55 43.65
N THR A 171 -15.49 -23.50 42.43
CA THR A 171 -15.63 -24.67 41.55
C THR A 171 -14.57 -24.63 40.47
N ARG A 172 -13.82 -25.74 40.30
CA ARG A 172 -12.92 -25.89 39.16
C ARG A 172 -13.71 -25.97 37.86
N THR A 173 -13.25 -25.26 36.84
CA THR A 173 -13.91 -25.28 35.52
C THR A 173 -13.65 -26.61 34.81
N ALA A 174 -14.42 -26.88 33.75
CA ALA A 174 -14.23 -28.08 32.92
C ALA A 174 -12.84 -28.15 32.25
N SER A 175 -12.15 -27.01 32.13
CA SER A 175 -10.83 -26.89 31.52
C SER A 175 -9.70 -26.77 32.54
N ALA A 176 -9.97 -26.99 33.83
CA ALA A 176 -8.96 -26.90 34.88
C ALA A 176 -7.75 -27.82 34.64
N GLY A 177 -7.93 -28.96 33.96
CA GLY A 177 -6.84 -29.87 33.59
C GLY A 177 -5.85 -29.30 32.56
N LEU A 178 -6.19 -28.21 31.85
CA LEU A 178 -5.27 -27.50 30.95
C LEU A 178 -4.10 -26.87 31.74
N PHE A 179 -4.39 -26.35 32.93
CA PHE A 179 -3.44 -25.61 33.76
C PHE A 179 -2.35 -26.50 34.37
N ASP A 180 -2.61 -27.80 34.50
CA ASP A 180 -1.61 -28.78 34.97
C ASP A 180 -0.44 -28.92 33.96
N SER A 181 -0.66 -28.55 32.69
CA SER A 181 0.34 -28.62 31.61
C SER A 181 1.08 -27.30 31.36
N LEU A 182 0.65 -26.19 32.00
CA LEU A 182 1.23 -24.86 31.81
C LEU A 182 2.33 -24.60 32.85
N SER A 183 3.51 -24.20 32.38
CA SER A 183 4.63 -23.80 33.25
C SER A 183 4.66 -22.29 33.40
N PHE A 184 4.23 -21.78 34.55
CA PHE A 184 4.24 -20.36 34.85
C PHE A 184 5.62 -19.91 35.30
N ALA A 185 6.27 -19.09 34.47
CA ALA A 185 7.51 -18.41 34.84
C ALA A 185 7.17 -17.16 35.66
N ALA A 186 7.85 -16.98 36.79
CA ALA A 186 7.73 -15.78 37.61
C ALA A 186 8.27 -14.58 36.83
N LEU A 187 7.52 -13.49 36.80
CA LEU A 187 7.99 -12.23 36.24
C LEU A 187 9.07 -11.65 37.19
N ALA A 188 10.18 -11.16 36.65
CA ALA A 188 11.21 -10.52 37.47
C ALA A 188 10.61 -9.34 38.28
N PRO A 189 11.13 -9.00 39.48
CA PRO A 189 10.50 -8.02 40.38
C PRO A 189 10.31 -6.60 39.82
N ASP A 190 10.85 -6.32 38.63
CA ASP A 190 10.76 -5.03 37.94
C ASP A 190 10.05 -5.13 36.57
N ALA A 191 9.39 -6.25 36.25
CA ALA A 191 8.66 -6.45 35.00
C ALA A 191 7.18 -5.99 35.05
N GLY A 192 6.79 -5.33 36.14
CA GLY A 192 5.56 -4.54 36.24
C GLY A 192 5.90 -3.07 36.05
N ALA A 193 5.60 -2.53 34.87
CA ALA A 193 6.02 -1.24 34.33
C ALA A 193 7.41 -1.24 33.64
N GLY A 194 7.41 -1.55 32.34
CA GLY A 194 8.49 -1.19 31.43
C GLY A 194 9.74 -2.08 31.50
N ALA A 195 9.73 -3.21 30.78
CA ALA A 195 10.95 -3.91 30.40
C ALA A 195 10.76 -4.61 29.04
N ALA A 196 10.83 -3.80 27.97
CA ALA A 196 11.37 -4.29 26.71
C ALA A 196 12.87 -4.43 26.93
N ALA A 197 13.36 -5.66 27.09
CA ALA A 197 14.79 -5.94 27.12
C ALA A 197 15.24 -6.21 25.67
N ASP A 198 16.04 -5.30 25.16
CA ASP A 198 16.73 -5.38 23.87
C ASP A 198 17.62 -6.62 23.78
N VAL A 199 17.47 -7.38 22.70
CA VAL A 199 18.44 -8.39 22.27
C VAL A 199 19.42 -7.70 21.31
N GLU A 200 20.53 -7.20 21.85
CA GLU A 200 21.70 -6.82 21.06
C GLU A 200 22.37 -8.07 20.46
N GLY A 201 22.48 -8.13 19.11
CA GLY A 201 23.43 -9.02 18.43
C GLY A 201 22.99 -9.53 17.05
N GLY A 202 23.48 -8.90 15.97
CA GLY A 202 23.35 -9.33 14.57
C GLY A 202 22.85 -8.21 13.65
N PRO A 203 23.39 -8.00 12.42
CA PRO A 203 23.45 -6.70 11.76
C PRO A 203 22.09 -6.27 11.17
N GLY A 204 21.20 -5.80 12.04
CA GLY A 204 20.09 -4.89 11.75
C GLY A 204 20.52 -3.44 12.00
N PRO A 205 19.69 -2.45 11.60
CA PRO A 205 20.08 -1.04 11.64
C PRO A 205 20.44 -0.67 13.08
N GLY A 206 21.53 0.10 13.25
CA GLY A 206 21.92 0.59 14.58
C GLY A 206 20.78 1.32 15.27
N PRO A 207 20.80 1.45 16.61
CA PRO A 207 19.74 2.13 17.33
C PRO A 207 19.59 3.53 16.75
N ALA A 208 18.44 3.79 16.12
CA ALA A 208 17.98 5.15 15.92
C ALA A 208 17.90 5.75 17.31
N ARG A 209 18.88 6.60 17.64
CA ARG A 209 18.84 7.43 18.84
C ARG A 209 17.52 8.16 18.78
N GLU A 210 16.56 7.73 19.61
CA GLU A 210 15.33 8.47 19.82
C GLU A 210 15.76 9.89 20.12
N LEU A 211 15.42 10.80 19.21
CA LEU A 211 15.79 12.19 19.32
C LEU A 211 15.03 12.71 20.53
N ALA A 212 15.69 12.63 21.69
CA ALA A 212 15.11 13.03 22.95
C ALA A 212 14.54 14.43 22.77
N ALA A 213 13.29 14.61 23.20
CA ALA A 213 12.53 15.84 23.15
C ALA A 213 13.25 16.97 23.91
N ALA A 214 14.28 17.56 23.30
CA ALA A 214 14.76 18.88 23.65
C ALA A 214 13.89 19.85 22.84
N ALA A 215 12.80 20.28 23.46
CA ALA A 215 12.07 21.45 22.96
C ALA A 215 13.05 22.63 22.82
N PRO A 216 12.88 23.51 21.82
CA PRO A 216 13.63 24.75 21.79
C PRO A 216 13.42 25.50 23.11
N ALA A 217 14.51 25.98 23.69
CA ALA A 217 14.48 26.82 24.89
C ALA A 217 13.82 28.16 24.54
N GLY A 218 12.50 28.22 24.64
CA GLY A 218 11.67 29.39 24.40
C GLY A 218 10.20 29.07 24.66
N ASP A 219 9.77 29.30 25.89
CA ASP A 219 8.39 29.61 26.32
C ASP A 219 7.20 28.76 25.85
N ALA A 220 7.38 27.52 25.39
CA ALA A 220 6.26 26.61 25.20
C ALA A 220 5.65 26.23 26.58
N PRO A 221 4.36 26.51 26.84
CA PRO A 221 3.74 26.11 28.09
C PRO A 221 3.77 24.58 28.19
N PRO A 222 4.16 23.99 29.34
CA PRO A 222 4.01 22.56 29.54
C PRO A 222 2.54 22.20 29.34
N ALA A 223 2.29 21.13 28.58
CA ALA A 223 0.95 20.57 28.34
C ALA A 223 0.19 20.42 29.66
N ALA A 224 -0.70 21.38 29.96
CA ALA A 224 -1.39 21.49 31.24
C ALA A 224 -2.63 20.58 31.33
N ASP A 225 -2.93 19.85 30.26
CA ASP A 225 -4.21 19.22 29.95
C ASP A 225 -4.13 17.71 29.69
N GLY A 226 -2.94 17.10 29.71
CA GLY A 226 -2.77 15.64 29.66
C GLY A 226 -3.20 14.96 28.35
N ALA A 227 -3.60 15.74 27.34
CA ALA A 227 -3.98 15.22 26.02
C ALA A 227 -2.75 14.71 25.26
N THR A 228 -2.90 13.56 24.61
CA THR A 228 -1.91 12.97 23.70
C THR A 228 -1.83 13.76 22.38
N GLY A 229 -0.70 13.67 21.68
CA GLY A 229 -0.52 14.37 20.40
C GLY A 229 -1.58 14.05 19.34
N LEU A 230 -2.17 12.84 19.37
CA LEU A 230 -3.30 12.43 18.52
C LEU A 230 -4.60 13.16 18.87
N GLU A 231 -4.90 13.27 20.16
CA GLU A 231 -6.09 13.99 20.64
C GLU A 231 -5.99 15.48 20.35
N ARG A 232 -4.78 16.06 20.47
CA ARG A 232 -4.52 17.44 20.05
C ARG A 232 -4.66 17.59 18.54
N LEU A 233 -4.11 16.66 17.76
CA LEU A 233 -4.24 16.68 16.31
C LEU A 233 -5.72 16.73 15.91
N ALA A 234 -6.61 15.98 16.58
CA ALA A 234 -8.07 15.98 16.34
C ALA A 234 -8.73 17.37 16.39
N GLN A 235 -8.13 18.33 17.07
CA GLN A 235 -8.64 19.70 17.21
C GLN A 235 -8.27 20.61 16.04
N PHE A 236 -7.39 20.17 15.14
CA PHE A 236 -6.92 20.97 14.00
C PHE A 236 -7.67 20.65 12.71
N GLU A 237 -7.95 21.68 11.92
CA GLU A 237 -8.47 21.56 10.56
C GLU A 237 -7.32 21.25 9.59
N LEU A 238 -7.47 20.22 8.75
CA LEU A 238 -6.50 19.88 7.70
C LEU A 238 -6.76 20.74 6.47
N LEU A 239 -5.82 21.61 6.10
CA LEU A 239 -5.93 22.53 4.96
C LEU A 239 -5.43 21.91 3.65
N GLY A 240 -4.45 21.01 3.73
CA GLY A 240 -3.91 20.32 2.57
C GLY A 240 -2.81 19.34 2.93
N THR A 241 -2.53 18.43 2.02
CA THR A 241 -1.43 17.46 2.15
C THR A 241 -0.57 17.41 0.89
N ALA A 242 0.70 17.06 1.06
CA ALA A 242 1.67 16.92 -0.01
C ALA A 242 2.63 15.75 0.28
N GLY A 243 3.34 15.30 -0.75
CA GLY A 243 4.42 14.32 -0.64
C GLY A 243 5.78 14.95 -0.96
N TYR A 244 6.68 14.16 -1.53
CA TYR A 244 7.91 14.67 -2.12
C TYR A 244 7.62 15.71 -3.22
N ALA A 245 8.25 16.88 -3.14
CA ALA A 245 8.03 18.02 -4.03
C ALA A 245 9.30 18.87 -4.18
N ASP A 246 9.51 19.46 -5.36
CA ASP A 246 10.55 20.49 -5.51
C ASP A 246 10.12 21.84 -4.89
N VAL A 247 11.00 22.85 -4.96
CA VAL A 247 10.78 24.17 -4.34
C VAL A 247 9.51 24.85 -4.86
N ASP A 248 9.29 24.85 -6.18
CA ASP A 248 8.14 25.52 -6.80
C ASP A 248 6.84 24.78 -6.46
N GLU A 249 6.87 23.45 -6.50
CA GLU A 249 5.73 22.60 -6.13
C GLU A 249 5.35 22.77 -4.65
N PHE A 250 6.34 22.87 -3.76
CA PHE A 250 6.13 23.03 -2.32
C PHE A 250 5.62 24.43 -1.95
N LEU A 251 6.14 25.49 -2.58
CA LEU A 251 5.61 26.85 -2.41
C LEU A 251 4.16 26.93 -2.90
N GLY A 252 3.84 26.32 -4.04
CA GLY A 252 2.47 26.23 -4.52
C GLY A 252 1.55 25.43 -3.59
N PHE A 253 2.09 24.44 -2.86
CA PHE A 253 1.35 23.74 -1.81
C PHE A 253 1.02 24.66 -0.63
N ILE A 254 1.97 25.47 -0.16
CA ILE A 254 1.74 26.45 0.92
C ILE A 254 0.68 27.47 0.49
N GLU A 255 0.84 28.10 -0.68
CA GLU A 255 -0.08 29.12 -1.20
C GLU A 255 -1.52 28.59 -1.34
N ARG A 256 -1.70 27.33 -1.77
CA ARG A 256 -3.02 26.69 -1.86
C ARG A 256 -3.64 26.43 -0.49
N ALA A 257 -2.85 25.97 0.47
CA ALA A 257 -3.33 25.74 1.82
C ALA A 257 -3.76 27.06 2.49
N GLU A 258 -3.04 28.16 2.25
CA GLU A 258 -3.38 29.49 2.76
C GLU A 258 -4.60 30.10 2.06
N SER A 259 -4.68 30.00 0.73
CA SER A 259 -5.75 30.59 -0.08
C SER A 259 -7.06 29.79 -0.06
N GLY A 260 -7.01 28.50 0.28
CA GLY A 260 -8.16 27.59 0.26
C GLY A 260 -8.59 27.16 -1.15
N GLU A 261 -7.76 27.39 -2.17
CA GLU A 261 -8.05 26.96 -3.55
C GLU A 261 -7.68 25.48 -3.76
N ALA A 262 -8.68 24.65 -4.08
CA ALA A 262 -8.46 23.26 -4.47
C ALA A 262 -7.75 23.16 -5.85
N GLU A 263 -6.93 22.12 -6.05
CA GLU A 263 -6.29 21.81 -7.34
C GLU A 263 -7.33 21.82 -8.47
N ARG A 264 -7.09 22.64 -9.50
CA ARG A 264 -7.91 22.61 -10.73
C ARG A 264 -7.22 21.70 -11.74
N GLY A 265 -7.68 20.45 -11.85
CA GLY A 265 -7.22 19.53 -12.88
C GLY A 265 -7.59 19.99 -14.30
N TRP A 266 -7.04 19.33 -15.32
CA TRP A 266 -7.32 19.63 -16.75
C TRP A 266 -8.80 19.49 -17.14
N PHE A 267 -9.63 18.97 -16.25
CA PHE A 267 -11.07 18.79 -16.43
C PHE A 267 -11.92 19.66 -15.49
N GLU A 268 -11.32 20.33 -14.48
CA GLU A 268 -12.03 21.23 -13.56
C GLU A 268 -12.54 22.47 -14.30
N GLY A 269 -13.78 22.89 -14.02
CA GLY A 269 -14.40 24.09 -14.61
C GLY A 269 -14.86 23.97 -16.07
N ARG A 270 -14.67 22.80 -16.71
CA ARG A 270 -15.19 22.53 -18.07
C ARG A 270 -16.56 21.85 -18.01
N GLY A 271 -17.46 22.21 -18.93
CA GLY A 271 -18.78 21.56 -19.03
C GLY A 271 -18.68 20.07 -19.40
N PRO A 272 -19.70 19.25 -19.08
CA PRO A 272 -19.66 17.79 -19.26
C PRO A 272 -19.40 17.36 -20.71
N ILE A 273 -19.90 18.13 -21.69
CA ILE A 273 -19.67 17.88 -23.12
C ILE A 273 -18.20 18.07 -23.49
N ALA A 274 -17.55 19.10 -22.92
CA ALA A 274 -16.14 19.38 -23.19
C ALA A 274 -15.25 18.27 -22.61
N ILE A 275 -15.58 17.74 -21.44
CA ILE A 275 -14.87 16.61 -20.82
C ILE A 275 -14.98 15.35 -21.70
N VAL A 276 -16.18 14.99 -22.14
CA VAL A 276 -16.39 13.84 -23.03
C VAL A 276 -15.65 14.01 -24.35
N ALA A 277 -15.67 15.21 -24.94
CA ALA A 277 -14.94 15.50 -26.16
C ALA A 277 -13.42 15.37 -25.97
N LEU A 278 -12.87 15.90 -24.88
CA LEU A 278 -11.45 15.78 -24.56
C LEU A 278 -11.02 14.32 -24.37
N ILE A 279 -11.83 13.51 -23.69
CA ILE A 279 -11.56 12.07 -23.50
C ILE A 279 -11.60 11.33 -24.83
N LEU A 280 -12.58 11.61 -25.70
CA LEU A 280 -12.64 11.00 -27.03
C LEU A 280 -11.45 11.41 -27.92
N ILE A 281 -11.06 12.68 -27.88
CA ILE A 281 -9.88 13.19 -28.60
C ILE A 281 -8.60 12.57 -28.04
N GLY A 282 -8.48 12.45 -26.71
CA GLY A 282 -7.38 11.76 -26.06
C GLY A 282 -7.29 10.30 -26.50
N GLY A 283 -8.42 9.59 -26.51
CA GLY A 283 -8.53 8.22 -27.02
C GLY A 283 -8.06 8.09 -28.47
N LEU A 284 -8.47 9.03 -29.32
CA LEU A 284 -8.03 9.06 -30.72
C LEU A 284 -6.51 9.30 -30.82
N ALA A 285 -5.99 10.27 -30.05
CA ALA A 285 -4.58 10.63 -30.01
C ALA A 285 -3.69 9.47 -29.55
N LEU A 286 -4.20 8.57 -28.71
CA LEU A 286 -3.47 7.37 -28.28
C LEU A 286 -3.09 6.42 -29.43
N ASN A 287 -3.72 6.51 -30.60
CA ASN A 287 -3.30 5.75 -31.78
C ASN A 287 -1.95 6.25 -32.37
N LEU A 288 -1.50 7.46 -32.01
CA LEU A 288 -0.19 8.00 -32.39
C LEU A 288 0.93 7.53 -31.44
N THR A 289 0.60 6.75 -30.42
CA THR A 289 1.60 6.24 -29.48
C THR A 289 2.55 5.24 -30.16
N PRO A 290 3.81 5.19 -29.70
CA PRO A 290 4.85 4.34 -30.27
C PRO A 290 4.52 2.83 -30.23
N CYS A 291 3.55 2.40 -29.43
CA CYS A 291 3.20 0.98 -29.26
C CYS A 291 2.04 0.52 -30.14
N VAL A 292 1.18 1.43 -30.60
CA VAL A 292 0.05 1.12 -31.48
C VAL A 292 0.46 1.22 -32.95
N LEU A 293 1.27 2.23 -33.27
CA LEU A 293 1.66 2.56 -34.64
C LEU A 293 2.38 1.40 -35.38
N PRO A 294 3.29 0.64 -34.73
CA PRO A 294 3.95 -0.50 -35.37
C PRO A 294 3.04 -1.72 -35.62
N MET A 295 1.91 -1.81 -34.92
CA MET A 295 0.90 -2.87 -35.12
C MET A 295 -0.08 -2.55 -36.25
N ILE A 296 -0.19 -1.29 -36.69
CA ILE A 296 -1.11 -0.88 -37.76
C ILE A 296 -0.97 -1.75 -39.02
N PRO A 297 0.23 -2.09 -39.55
CA PRO A 297 0.34 -2.94 -40.73
C PRO A 297 -0.16 -4.36 -40.50
N ILE A 298 0.03 -4.93 -39.31
CA ILE A 298 -0.43 -6.27 -38.94
C ILE A 298 -1.95 -6.27 -38.84
N ASN A 299 -2.51 -5.28 -38.14
CA ASN A 299 -3.96 -5.12 -37.99
C ASN A 299 -4.64 -4.86 -39.35
N LEU A 300 -4.04 -4.05 -40.22
CA LEU A 300 -4.51 -3.85 -41.60
C LEU A 300 -4.36 -5.09 -42.48
N ALA A 301 -3.35 -5.93 -42.27
CA ALA A 301 -3.25 -7.19 -42.98
C ALA A 301 -4.41 -8.12 -42.62
N ILE A 302 -4.84 -8.11 -41.34
CA ILE A 302 -5.87 -9.01 -40.82
C ILE A 302 -7.28 -8.47 -41.11
N ILE A 303 -7.50 -7.18 -40.91
CA ILE A 303 -8.78 -6.51 -41.19
C ILE A 303 -8.96 -6.27 -42.70
N GLY A 304 -7.88 -5.86 -43.39
CA GLY A 304 -7.87 -5.57 -44.82
C GLY A 304 -7.90 -6.81 -45.72
N ALA A 305 -7.55 -8.00 -45.20
CA ALA A 305 -7.83 -9.27 -45.88
C ALA A 305 -9.34 -9.43 -46.16
N GLY A 306 -10.21 -8.97 -45.25
CA GLY A 306 -11.67 -8.99 -45.44
C GLY A 306 -12.18 -8.01 -46.50
N ALA A 307 -11.53 -6.85 -46.66
CA ALA A 307 -11.85 -5.87 -47.71
C ALA A 307 -11.39 -6.35 -49.10
N ARG A 308 -10.25 -7.06 -49.18
CA ARG A 308 -9.73 -7.66 -50.42
C ARG A 308 -10.51 -8.91 -50.85
N ALA A 309 -11.17 -9.61 -49.93
CA ALA A 309 -11.78 -10.91 -50.18
C ALA A 309 -13.33 -10.93 -50.32
N GLY A 310 -14.07 -9.83 -50.17
CA GLY A 310 -15.52 -9.93 -50.46
C GLY A 310 -16.48 -8.75 -50.28
N SER A 311 -16.19 -7.70 -49.51
CA SER A 311 -16.94 -6.41 -49.55
C SER A 311 -16.43 -5.41 -48.51
N ARG A 312 -16.60 -4.11 -48.80
CA ARG A 312 -16.33 -3.00 -47.87
C ARG A 312 -17.03 -3.16 -46.51
N ARG A 313 -18.24 -3.74 -46.52
CA ARG A 313 -19.04 -4.04 -45.33
C ARG A 313 -18.37 -5.08 -44.42
N ARG A 314 -17.78 -6.13 -45.00
CA ARG A 314 -17.09 -7.17 -44.21
C ARG A 314 -15.85 -6.63 -43.52
N GLY A 315 -15.08 -5.77 -44.20
CA GLY A 315 -13.94 -5.08 -43.60
C GLY A 315 -14.33 -4.12 -42.46
N PHE A 316 -15.43 -3.38 -42.62
CA PHE A 316 -15.98 -2.54 -41.54
C PHE A 316 -16.40 -3.37 -40.33
N VAL A 317 -17.12 -4.48 -40.53
CA VAL A 317 -17.57 -5.37 -39.45
C VAL A 317 -16.39 -5.95 -38.67
N LEU A 318 -15.33 -6.39 -39.36
CA LEU A 318 -14.11 -6.89 -38.71
C LEU A 318 -13.37 -5.79 -37.95
N GLY A 319 -13.28 -4.59 -38.52
CA GLY A 319 -12.68 -3.42 -37.86
C GLY A 319 -13.45 -2.98 -36.61
N SER A 320 -14.78 -3.02 -36.65
CA SER A 320 -15.65 -2.74 -35.50
C SER A 320 -15.54 -3.81 -34.41
N ALA A 321 -15.47 -5.09 -34.77
CA ALA A 321 -15.25 -6.15 -33.79
C ALA A 321 -13.90 -6.01 -33.08
N TYR A 322 -12.85 -5.67 -33.83
CA TYR A 322 -11.51 -5.38 -33.28
C TYR A 322 -11.54 -4.16 -32.33
N GLY A 323 -12.13 -3.04 -32.77
CA GLY A 323 -12.23 -1.83 -31.96
C GLY A 323 -13.11 -2.01 -30.71
N LEU A 324 -14.21 -2.76 -30.82
CA LEU A 324 -15.09 -3.06 -29.69
C LEU A 324 -14.36 -3.88 -28.62
N ALA A 325 -13.54 -4.86 -29.01
CA ALA A 325 -12.71 -5.61 -28.07
C ALA A 325 -11.74 -4.69 -27.31
N MET A 326 -11.10 -3.74 -28.01
CA MET A 326 -10.21 -2.75 -27.37
C MET A 326 -10.97 -1.90 -26.35
N ALA A 327 -12.15 -1.37 -26.73
CA ALA A 327 -12.97 -0.53 -25.85
C ALA A 327 -13.44 -1.29 -24.60
N LEU A 328 -13.82 -2.57 -24.76
CA LEU A 328 -14.21 -3.43 -23.64
C LEU A 328 -13.04 -3.71 -22.70
N VAL A 329 -11.85 -4.02 -23.22
CA VAL A 329 -10.68 -4.30 -22.37
C VAL A 329 -10.28 -3.06 -21.55
N TYR A 330 -10.19 -1.89 -22.17
CA TYR A 330 -9.88 -0.65 -21.43
C TYR A 330 -11.00 -0.23 -20.47
N GLY A 331 -12.27 -0.43 -20.86
CA GLY A 331 -13.41 -0.17 -19.98
C GLY A 331 -13.41 -1.08 -18.75
N VAL A 332 -13.18 -2.38 -18.92
CA VAL A 332 -13.12 -3.35 -17.81
C VAL A 332 -11.91 -3.09 -16.92
N LEU A 333 -10.72 -2.87 -17.50
CA LEU A 333 -9.53 -2.51 -16.72
C LEU A 333 -9.75 -1.24 -15.91
N GLY A 334 -10.29 -0.19 -16.55
CA GLY A 334 -10.60 1.07 -15.86
C GLY A 334 -11.62 0.88 -14.74
N LEU A 335 -12.68 0.10 -14.97
CA LEU A 335 -13.69 -0.21 -13.95
C LEU A 335 -13.08 -0.95 -12.75
N VAL A 336 -12.26 -1.97 -13.01
CA VAL A 336 -11.56 -2.72 -11.94
C VAL A 336 -10.67 -1.77 -11.14
N VAL A 337 -9.91 -0.89 -11.78
CA VAL A 337 -9.03 0.06 -11.10
C VAL A 337 -9.83 1.08 -10.27
N ILE A 338 -10.93 1.63 -10.80
CA ILE A 338 -11.78 2.58 -10.05
C ILE A 338 -12.39 1.91 -8.81
N LEU A 339 -12.85 0.67 -8.93
CA LEU A 339 -13.43 -0.07 -7.81
C LEU A 339 -12.39 -0.57 -6.79
N THR A 340 -11.11 -0.57 -7.15
CA THR A 340 -9.98 -0.99 -6.29
C THR A 340 -9.11 0.18 -5.82
N ALA A 341 -9.65 1.41 -5.91
CA ALA A 341 -9.05 2.75 -5.87
C ALA A 341 -7.74 3.00 -5.09
N GLY A 342 -7.37 2.20 -4.08
CA GLY A 342 -6.15 2.38 -3.28
C GLY A 342 -4.89 1.67 -3.78
N THR A 343 -4.97 0.72 -4.72
CA THR A 343 -3.84 -0.20 -5.01
C THR A 343 -3.02 0.15 -6.25
N PHE A 344 -3.54 0.94 -7.19
CA PHE A 344 -2.84 1.15 -8.46
C PHE A 344 -1.62 2.07 -8.32
N GLY A 345 -1.71 3.10 -7.47
CA GLY A 345 -0.60 4.01 -7.18
C GLY A 345 0.59 3.27 -6.55
N THR A 346 0.32 2.39 -5.59
CA THR A 346 1.36 1.59 -4.90
C THR A 346 1.99 0.55 -5.82
N ILE A 347 1.20 -0.10 -6.67
CA ILE A 347 1.71 -1.04 -7.68
C ILE A 347 2.59 -0.30 -8.70
N ASN A 348 2.16 0.87 -9.17
CA ASN A 348 2.92 1.65 -10.15
C ASN A 348 4.25 2.18 -9.57
N ALA A 349 4.29 2.49 -8.28
CA ALA A 349 5.51 2.87 -7.57
C ALA A 349 6.41 1.68 -7.20
N SER A 350 6.01 0.44 -7.48
CA SER A 350 6.81 -0.74 -7.14
C SER A 350 8.04 -0.87 -8.05
N PRO A 351 9.25 -1.10 -7.50
CA PRO A 351 10.45 -1.32 -8.29
C PRO A 351 10.32 -2.54 -9.22
N TRP A 352 9.65 -3.60 -8.75
CA TRP A 352 9.40 -4.81 -9.52
C TRP A 352 8.47 -4.58 -10.70
N PHE A 353 7.44 -3.76 -10.51
CA PHE A 353 6.49 -3.43 -11.56
C PHE A 353 7.16 -2.61 -12.68
N ASN A 354 7.93 -1.58 -12.31
CA ASN A 354 8.70 -0.77 -13.27
C ASN A 354 9.74 -1.62 -14.01
N LEU A 355 10.40 -2.56 -13.32
CA LEU A 355 11.32 -3.51 -13.95
C LEU A 355 10.60 -4.42 -14.95
N GLY A 356 9.41 -4.92 -14.61
CA GLY A 356 8.57 -5.72 -15.49
C GLY A 356 8.21 -4.97 -16.79
N ILE A 357 7.80 -3.70 -16.69
CA ILE A 357 7.52 -2.84 -17.85
C ILE A 357 8.79 -2.61 -18.67
N ALA A 358 9.93 -2.34 -18.04
CA ALA A 358 11.20 -2.16 -18.74
C ALA A 358 11.56 -3.42 -19.56
N LEU A 359 11.45 -4.61 -18.97
CA LEU A 359 11.69 -5.89 -19.64
C LEU A 359 10.72 -6.12 -20.81
N LEU A 360 9.44 -5.82 -20.62
CA LEU A 360 8.43 -5.89 -21.68
C LEU A 360 8.79 -4.98 -22.86
N PHE A 361 9.22 -3.74 -22.60
CA PHE A 361 9.66 -2.81 -23.65
C PHE A 361 10.94 -3.28 -24.35
N VAL A 362 11.88 -3.91 -23.65
CA VAL A 362 13.05 -4.54 -24.30
C VAL A 362 12.59 -5.64 -25.26
N VAL A 363 11.66 -6.51 -24.84
CA VAL A 363 11.12 -7.58 -25.71
C VAL A 363 10.42 -6.98 -26.94
N LEU A 364 9.60 -5.94 -26.75
CA LEU A 364 8.90 -5.27 -27.84
C LEU A 364 9.85 -4.57 -28.81
N ALA A 365 10.89 -3.90 -28.30
CA ALA A 365 11.93 -3.27 -29.11
C ALA A 365 12.69 -4.32 -29.95
N LEU A 366 13.06 -5.45 -29.34
CA LEU A 366 13.72 -6.57 -30.05
C LEU A 366 12.82 -7.20 -31.11
N ALA A 367 11.50 -7.25 -30.88
CA ALA A 367 10.52 -7.66 -31.90
C ALA A 367 10.45 -6.67 -33.05
N MET A 368 10.59 -5.36 -32.79
CA MET A 368 10.64 -4.32 -33.84
C MET A 368 11.94 -4.33 -34.64
N PHE A 369 13.05 -4.82 -34.08
CA PHE A 369 14.30 -5.03 -34.82
C PHE A 369 14.33 -6.33 -35.63
N ASP A 370 13.21 -7.07 -35.72
CA ASP A 370 13.10 -8.40 -36.35
C ASP A 370 14.10 -9.43 -35.78
N ARG A 371 14.68 -9.16 -34.59
CA ARG A 371 15.56 -10.08 -33.86
C ARG A 371 14.74 -11.17 -33.14
N LEU A 372 13.50 -10.85 -32.77
CA LEU A 372 12.51 -11.76 -32.19
C LEU A 372 11.24 -11.77 -33.06
N ALA A 373 11.15 -12.68 -34.02
CA ALA A 373 9.93 -12.85 -34.80
C ALA A 373 8.90 -13.66 -33.99
N ILE A 374 7.85 -13.01 -33.49
CA ILE A 374 6.71 -13.69 -32.87
C ILE A 374 5.78 -14.18 -33.98
N ASP A 375 5.95 -15.45 -34.36
CA ASP A 375 5.18 -16.07 -35.44
C ASP A 375 3.83 -16.59 -34.92
N PHE A 376 2.80 -15.73 -34.97
CA PHE A 376 1.43 -16.06 -34.54
C PHE A 376 0.69 -17.02 -35.49
N SER A 377 1.24 -17.33 -36.66
CA SER A 377 0.59 -18.18 -37.68
C SER A 377 0.27 -19.58 -37.15
N ARG A 378 1.12 -20.10 -36.25
CA ARG A 378 0.99 -21.44 -35.64
C ARG A 378 -0.13 -21.52 -34.62
N PHE A 379 -0.43 -20.41 -33.95
CA PHE A 379 -1.52 -20.32 -32.97
C PHE A 379 -2.85 -20.07 -33.68
N GLN A 380 -2.81 -19.27 -34.74
CA GLN A 380 -3.97 -19.00 -35.60
C GLN A 380 -4.45 -20.29 -36.28
N SER A 381 -3.55 -21.11 -36.86
CA SER A 381 -3.95 -22.38 -37.49
C SER A 381 -4.59 -23.40 -36.53
N ARG A 382 -4.28 -23.31 -35.23
CA ARG A 382 -4.83 -24.18 -34.19
C ARG A 382 -6.25 -23.80 -33.78
N PHE A 383 -6.59 -22.51 -33.89
CA PHE A 383 -7.93 -21.98 -33.60
C PHE A 383 -8.83 -21.89 -34.83
N THR A 384 -8.29 -21.76 -36.05
CA THR A 384 -9.09 -21.47 -37.24
C THR A 384 -9.36 -22.66 -38.16
N GLY A 385 -8.94 -23.88 -37.82
CA GLY A 385 -9.33 -25.11 -38.54
C GLY A 385 -8.98 -25.13 -40.04
N GLY A 386 -8.05 -24.30 -40.51
CA GLY A 386 -7.58 -24.29 -41.89
C GLY A 386 -7.22 -22.91 -42.47
N PRO A 387 -6.72 -22.86 -43.73
CA PRO A 387 -6.20 -21.65 -44.39
C PRO A 387 -7.26 -20.58 -44.71
N GLN A 388 -8.55 -20.93 -44.63
CA GLN A 388 -9.68 -20.05 -44.97
C GLN A 388 -10.23 -19.24 -43.78
N GLY A 389 -9.69 -19.44 -42.56
CA GLY A 389 -10.11 -18.71 -41.36
C GLY A 389 -9.37 -17.39 -41.08
N ALA A 390 -8.47 -16.97 -41.97
CA ALA A 390 -7.83 -15.66 -41.91
C ALA A 390 -8.85 -14.55 -42.26
N GLY A 391 -9.60 -14.08 -41.25
CA GLY A 391 -10.65 -13.07 -41.39
C GLY A 391 -11.98 -13.42 -40.69
N SER A 392 -11.97 -14.29 -39.67
CA SER A 392 -13.14 -14.59 -38.86
C SER A 392 -13.35 -13.57 -37.73
N LEU A 393 -14.62 -13.28 -37.42
CA LEU A 393 -15.01 -12.32 -36.37
C LEU A 393 -14.37 -12.64 -34.99
N PRO A 394 -14.29 -13.91 -34.53
CA PRO A 394 -13.69 -14.24 -33.25
C PRO A 394 -12.18 -13.96 -33.19
N VAL A 395 -11.47 -14.17 -34.30
CA VAL A 395 -10.03 -13.88 -34.39
C VAL A 395 -9.77 -12.38 -34.35
N ALA A 396 -10.59 -11.59 -35.04
CA ALA A 396 -10.51 -10.12 -34.99
C ALA A 396 -10.79 -9.60 -33.57
N PHE A 397 -11.81 -10.13 -32.88
CA PHE A 397 -12.12 -9.76 -31.51
C PHE A 397 -11.01 -10.15 -30.53
N GLY A 398 -10.51 -11.39 -30.60
CA GLY A 398 -9.45 -11.88 -29.71
C GLY A 398 -8.13 -11.12 -29.87
N MET A 399 -7.71 -10.83 -31.11
CA MET A 399 -6.54 -9.99 -31.32
C MET A 399 -6.72 -8.54 -30.88
N GLY A 400 -7.94 -8.00 -30.96
CA GLY A 400 -8.25 -6.69 -30.39
C GLY A 400 -7.96 -6.67 -28.90
N GLY A 401 -8.39 -7.70 -28.16
CA GLY A 401 -8.08 -7.82 -26.73
C GLY A 401 -6.57 -7.89 -26.43
N VAL A 402 -5.82 -8.71 -27.18
CA VAL A 402 -4.36 -8.83 -27.01
C VAL A 402 -3.66 -7.51 -27.32
N ALA A 403 -4.06 -6.82 -28.38
CA ALA A 403 -3.49 -5.53 -28.75
C ALA A 403 -3.78 -4.45 -27.69
N ALA A 404 -4.96 -4.46 -27.07
CA ALA A 404 -5.30 -3.54 -25.98
C ALA A 404 -4.38 -3.74 -24.77
N LEU A 405 -4.16 -5.00 -24.39
CA LEU A 405 -3.29 -5.35 -23.26
C LEU A 405 -1.83 -4.93 -23.52
N LEU A 406 -1.32 -5.20 -24.72
CA LEU A 406 0.04 -4.83 -25.10
C LEU A 406 0.23 -3.31 -25.20
N ALA A 407 -0.79 -2.58 -25.68
CA ALA A 407 -0.75 -1.13 -25.76
C ALA A 407 -0.92 -0.46 -24.37
N GLY A 408 -1.49 -1.15 -23.39
CA GLY A 408 -1.76 -0.63 -22.05
C GLY A 408 -0.54 0.03 -21.38
N ALA A 409 0.65 -0.57 -21.51
CA ALA A 409 1.87 -0.04 -20.89
C ALA A 409 2.26 1.36 -21.40
N CYS A 410 2.05 1.64 -22.69
CA CYS A 410 2.43 2.92 -23.30
C CYS A 410 1.30 3.96 -23.26
N VAL A 411 0.09 3.50 -22.97
CA VAL A 411 -1.14 4.29 -22.91
C VAL A 411 -1.49 4.65 -21.45
N ALA A 412 -0.78 4.04 -20.49
CA ALA A 412 -1.00 4.18 -19.05
C ALA A 412 -1.12 5.64 -18.56
N PRO A 413 -0.26 6.61 -18.92
CA PRO A 413 -0.35 7.97 -18.37
C PRO A 413 -1.71 8.65 -18.64
N VAL A 414 -2.22 8.51 -19.86
CA VAL A 414 -3.52 9.09 -20.24
C VAL A 414 -4.67 8.33 -19.58
N VAL A 415 -4.58 7.01 -19.51
CA VAL A 415 -5.59 6.16 -18.85
C VAL A 415 -5.66 6.47 -17.35
N ILE A 416 -4.51 6.64 -16.69
CA ILE A 416 -4.43 6.99 -15.26
C ILE A 416 -5.15 8.30 -15.00
N GLN A 417 -4.89 9.34 -15.81
CA GLN A 417 -5.55 10.63 -15.63
C GLN A 417 -7.08 10.52 -15.73
N VAL A 418 -7.58 9.74 -16.69
CA VAL A 418 -9.02 9.51 -16.85
C VAL A 418 -9.59 8.68 -15.71
N ILE A 419 -8.86 7.67 -15.22
CA ILE A 419 -9.29 6.85 -14.08
C ILE A 419 -9.32 7.67 -12.80
N VAL A 420 -8.28 8.45 -12.47
CA VAL A 420 -8.25 9.28 -11.26
C VAL A 420 -9.39 10.29 -11.27
N PHE A 421 -9.57 11.00 -12.39
CA PHE A 421 -10.68 11.93 -12.55
C PHE A 421 -12.05 11.23 -12.42
N SER A 422 -12.19 10.05 -13.02
CA SER A 422 -13.38 9.22 -12.90
C SER A 422 -13.64 8.74 -11.46
N SER A 423 -12.60 8.37 -10.71
CA SER A 423 -12.70 7.95 -9.32
C SER A 423 -13.17 9.11 -8.44
N ASN A 424 -12.62 10.31 -8.64
CA ASN A 424 -13.04 11.52 -7.92
C ASN A 424 -14.52 11.84 -8.19
N LEU A 425 -14.95 11.80 -9.46
CA LEU A 425 -16.35 11.99 -9.82
C LEU A 425 -17.27 10.90 -9.24
N TYR A 426 -16.83 9.64 -9.24
CA TYR A 426 -17.58 8.54 -8.66
C TYR A 426 -17.76 8.71 -7.14
N ALA A 427 -16.72 9.18 -6.45
CA ALA A 427 -16.77 9.50 -5.01
C ALA A 427 -17.81 10.60 -4.68
N THR A 428 -18.06 11.53 -5.60
CA THR A 428 -19.14 12.54 -5.46
C THR A 428 -20.55 12.02 -5.74
N GLY A 429 -20.71 10.70 -5.99
CA GLY A 429 -22.00 10.03 -6.22
C GLY A 429 -22.43 9.95 -7.69
N ILE A 430 -21.60 10.41 -8.63
CA ILE A 430 -21.92 10.42 -10.06
C ILE A 430 -21.51 9.08 -10.70
N ALA A 431 -22.44 8.12 -10.74
CA ALA A 431 -22.19 6.78 -11.28
C ALA A 431 -21.78 6.77 -12.78
N VAL A 432 -22.14 7.80 -13.55
CA VAL A 432 -21.78 7.94 -14.97
C VAL A 432 -20.26 8.03 -15.18
N ALA A 433 -19.50 8.41 -14.16
CA ALA A 433 -18.05 8.47 -14.21
C ALA A 433 -17.43 7.11 -14.58
N LEU A 434 -18.00 5.99 -14.12
CA LEU A 434 -17.52 4.63 -14.42
C LEU A 434 -17.45 4.30 -15.92
N ALA A 435 -18.17 5.04 -16.77
CA ALA A 435 -18.14 4.88 -18.22
C ALA A 435 -17.01 5.66 -18.92
N LEU A 436 -16.29 6.54 -18.22
CA LEU A 436 -15.25 7.39 -18.81
C LEU A 436 -14.05 6.60 -19.38
N PRO A 437 -13.54 5.53 -18.73
CA PRO A 437 -12.51 4.68 -19.33
C PRO A 437 -12.99 3.96 -20.60
N PHE A 438 -14.27 3.59 -20.64
CA PHE A 438 -14.87 2.99 -21.84
C PHE A 438 -14.98 4.00 -22.98
N LEU A 439 -15.32 5.26 -22.69
CA LEU A 439 -15.32 6.36 -23.66
C LEU A 439 -13.92 6.63 -24.23
N LEU A 440 -12.88 6.56 -23.40
CA LEU A 440 -11.49 6.65 -23.85
C LEU A 440 -11.16 5.51 -24.82
N GLY A 441 -11.51 4.27 -24.47
CA GLY A 441 -11.35 3.10 -25.32
C GLY A 441 -12.13 3.21 -26.64
N LEU A 442 -13.33 3.79 -26.61
CA LEU A 442 -14.13 4.06 -27.80
C LEU A 442 -13.44 5.07 -28.72
N GLY A 443 -12.85 6.14 -28.16
CA GLY A 443 -12.05 7.11 -28.91
C GLY A 443 -10.90 6.44 -29.66
N MET A 444 -10.21 5.49 -29.01
CA MET A 444 -9.14 4.71 -29.61
C MET A 444 -9.65 3.72 -30.68
N ALA A 445 -10.89 3.24 -30.57
CA ALA A 445 -11.52 2.28 -31.48
C ALA A 445 -11.94 2.89 -32.82
N ILE A 446 -12.27 4.19 -32.87
CA ILE A 446 -12.84 4.88 -34.05
C ILE A 446 -12.07 4.67 -35.37
N PRO A 447 -10.72 4.70 -35.41
CA PRO A 447 -9.98 4.55 -36.67
C PRO A 447 -10.10 3.15 -37.32
N TRP A 448 -10.34 2.10 -36.54
CA TRP A 448 -10.27 0.72 -37.02
C TRP A 448 -11.41 0.31 -37.97
N PRO A 449 -12.69 0.64 -37.71
CA PRO A 449 -13.77 0.46 -38.67
C PRO A 449 -13.53 1.18 -40.00
N ILE A 450 -12.98 2.40 -39.94
CA ILE A 450 -12.69 3.24 -41.11
C ILE A 450 -11.55 2.63 -41.93
N ALA A 451 -10.48 2.20 -41.26
CA ALA A 451 -9.36 1.50 -41.87
C ALA A 451 -9.81 0.18 -42.51
N GLY A 452 -10.70 -0.57 -41.85
CA GLY A 452 -11.27 -1.81 -42.37
C GLY A 452 -12.20 -1.62 -43.57
N ALA A 453 -12.90 -0.50 -43.67
CA ALA A 453 -13.68 -0.12 -44.84
C ALA A 453 -12.80 0.27 -46.06
N GLY A 454 -11.47 0.24 -45.93
CA GLY A 454 -10.54 0.50 -47.04
C GLY A 454 -10.36 1.97 -47.38
N LEU A 455 -10.65 2.90 -46.45
CA LEU A 455 -10.32 4.33 -46.56
C LEU A 455 -8.91 4.67 -46.05
N SER A 456 -8.03 3.66 -45.93
CA SER A 456 -6.73 3.85 -45.29
C SER A 456 -5.74 4.58 -46.21
N PHE A 457 -5.30 5.77 -45.78
CA PHE A 457 -4.38 6.67 -46.48
C PHE A 457 -2.89 6.24 -46.40
N LEU A 458 -2.63 5.00 -46.03
CA LEU A 458 -1.27 4.54 -45.69
C LEU A 458 -0.45 4.15 -46.94
N PRO A 459 0.84 4.56 -47.00
CA PRO A 459 1.72 4.25 -48.12
C PRO A 459 1.95 2.74 -48.24
N LYS A 460 2.24 2.28 -49.46
CA LYS A 460 2.51 0.86 -49.73
C LYS A 460 3.70 0.36 -48.88
N PRO A 461 3.63 -0.87 -48.33
CA PRO A 461 4.75 -1.45 -47.60
C PRO A 461 6.02 -1.49 -48.47
N GLY A 462 7.14 -1.02 -47.92
CA GLY A 462 8.42 -0.92 -48.61
C GLY A 462 9.58 -0.62 -47.64
N PRO A 463 10.80 -0.32 -48.15
CA PRO A 463 11.99 -0.11 -47.31
C PRO A 463 11.84 1.02 -46.28
N TRP A 464 11.00 2.03 -46.58
CA TRP A 464 10.67 3.09 -45.64
C TRP A 464 10.01 2.56 -44.36
N MET A 465 9.10 1.57 -44.48
CA MET A 465 8.41 0.97 -43.33
C MET A 465 9.39 0.25 -42.39
N VAL A 466 10.47 -0.32 -42.94
CA VAL A 466 11.53 -0.94 -42.13
C VAL A 466 12.29 0.10 -41.32
N ARG A 467 12.64 1.25 -41.93
CA ARG A 467 13.30 2.35 -41.20
C ARG A 467 12.41 2.94 -40.11
N VAL A 468 11.11 3.12 -40.40
CA VAL A 468 10.14 3.61 -39.41
C VAL A 468 10.04 2.64 -38.23
N ARG A 469 9.93 1.32 -38.50
CA ARG A 469 9.91 0.28 -37.47
C ARG A 469 11.16 0.32 -36.58
N GLN A 470 12.33 0.47 -37.19
CA GLN A 470 13.61 0.56 -36.46
C GLN A 470 13.71 1.84 -35.64
N ALA A 471 13.26 2.99 -36.15
CA ALA A 471 13.24 4.25 -35.43
C ALA A 471 12.35 4.17 -34.16
N PHE A 472 11.15 3.61 -34.29
CA PHE A 472 10.27 3.37 -33.13
C PHE A 472 10.85 2.32 -32.18
N GLY A 473 11.55 1.29 -32.68
CA GLY A 473 12.28 0.34 -31.84
C GLY A 473 13.35 1.00 -30.96
N VAL A 474 14.10 1.97 -31.51
CA VAL A 474 15.07 2.77 -30.74
C VAL A 474 14.36 3.64 -29.69
N PHE A 475 13.24 4.28 -30.06
CA PHE A 475 12.45 5.07 -29.11
C PHE A 475 11.94 4.22 -27.94
N ILE A 476 11.36 3.05 -28.21
CA ILE A 476 10.87 2.11 -27.19
C ILE A 476 12.03 1.61 -26.31
N LEU A 477 13.22 1.41 -26.88
CA LEU A 477 14.40 1.06 -26.09
C LEU A 477 14.80 2.21 -25.14
N GLY A 478 14.68 3.46 -25.59
CA GLY A 478 14.87 4.64 -24.74
C GLY A 478 13.90 4.68 -23.56
N THR A 479 12.61 4.40 -23.79
CA THR A 479 11.63 4.30 -22.70
C THR A 479 11.91 3.09 -21.79
N ALA A 480 12.39 1.97 -22.35
CA ALA A 480 12.80 0.82 -21.54
C ALA A 480 13.95 1.17 -20.58
N VAL A 481 14.95 1.91 -21.06
CA VAL A 481 16.05 2.40 -20.22
C VAL A 481 15.53 3.35 -19.16
N TYR A 482 14.59 4.25 -19.49
CA TYR A 482 13.96 5.15 -18.52
C TYR A 482 13.23 4.38 -17.40
N TYR A 483 12.37 3.43 -17.73
CA TYR A 483 11.68 2.59 -16.73
C TYR A 483 12.66 1.70 -15.96
N GLY A 484 13.72 1.22 -16.60
CA GLY A 484 14.80 0.49 -15.93
C GLY A 484 15.57 1.37 -14.93
N TYR A 485 15.80 2.65 -15.28
CA TYR A 485 16.38 3.64 -14.38
C TYR A 485 15.45 3.95 -13.22
N LEU A 486 14.14 4.11 -13.44
CA LEU A 486 13.16 4.26 -12.36
C LEU A 486 13.15 3.06 -11.42
N ALA A 487 13.13 1.84 -11.97
CA ALA A 487 13.21 0.62 -11.17
C ALA A 487 14.50 0.57 -10.35
N TYR A 488 15.65 0.86 -10.96
CA TYR A 488 16.94 0.95 -10.27
C TYR A 488 16.94 2.05 -9.20
N GLY A 489 16.35 3.21 -9.50
CA GLY A 489 16.14 4.31 -8.57
C GLY A 489 15.39 3.82 -7.34
N LEU A 490 14.18 3.27 -7.53
CA LEU A 490 13.37 2.69 -6.45
C LEU A 490 14.10 1.59 -5.65
N PHE A 491 14.88 0.73 -6.31
CA PHE A 491 15.71 -0.27 -5.62
C PHE A 491 16.87 0.35 -4.82
N SER A 492 17.55 1.33 -5.39
CA SER A 492 18.69 2.02 -4.78
C SER A 492 18.26 2.99 -3.67
N GLN A 493 17.04 3.54 -3.76
CA GLN A 493 16.45 4.40 -2.75
C GLN A 493 15.94 3.62 -1.54
N ARG A 494 15.83 2.29 -1.65
CA ARG A 494 15.57 1.39 -0.50
C ARG A 494 16.76 1.29 0.47
N TRP A 495 17.92 1.85 0.08
CA TRP A 495 19.13 1.89 0.89
C TRP A 495 19.56 3.36 1.07
N VAL A 496 19.12 3.96 2.18
CA VAL A 496 19.68 5.21 2.70
C VAL A 496 20.29 4.91 4.06
N ASP A 497 21.38 5.58 4.39
CA ASP A 497 22.00 5.47 5.70
C ASP A 497 21.07 6.13 6.75
N PRO A 498 20.54 5.36 7.72
CA PRO A 498 19.65 5.87 8.77
C PRO A 498 20.25 7.07 9.52
N GLU A 499 21.57 7.07 9.72
CA GLU A 499 22.28 8.13 10.45
C GLU A 499 22.26 9.45 9.67
N LEU A 500 22.33 9.40 8.34
CA LEU A 500 22.27 10.61 7.51
C LEU A 500 20.88 11.26 7.54
N VAL A 501 19.82 10.46 7.59
CA VAL A 501 18.44 10.95 7.68
C VAL A 501 18.16 11.51 9.07
N ALA A 502 18.52 10.78 10.13
CA ALA A 502 18.40 11.29 11.49
C ALA A 502 19.21 12.58 11.69
N GLY A 503 20.39 12.67 11.09
CA GLY A 503 21.23 13.88 11.12
C GLY A 503 20.59 15.09 10.42
N SER A 504 19.92 14.91 9.27
CA SER A 504 19.23 16.04 8.60
C SER A 504 18.02 16.54 9.38
N VAL A 505 17.32 15.63 10.05
CA VAL A 505 16.18 15.97 10.91
C VAL A 505 16.65 16.71 12.17
N GLN A 506 17.75 16.26 12.79
CA GLN A 506 18.33 16.93 13.95
C GLN A 506 18.74 18.38 13.61
N GLU A 507 19.31 18.61 12.44
CA GLU A 507 19.68 19.97 11.99
C GLU A 507 18.44 20.88 11.92
N LEU A 508 17.31 20.39 11.41
CA LEU A 508 16.06 21.16 11.37
C LEU A 508 15.45 21.37 12.77
N ILE A 509 15.58 20.40 13.67
CA ILE A 509 15.14 20.55 15.07
C ILE A 509 15.99 21.61 15.79
N ASP A 510 17.31 21.64 15.53
CA ASP A 510 18.20 22.67 16.04
C ASP A 510 17.84 24.07 15.49
N ASP A 511 17.27 24.14 14.27
CA ASP A 511 16.70 25.35 13.65
C ASP A 511 15.29 25.70 14.15
N GLY A 512 14.79 25.04 15.20
CA GLY A 512 13.55 25.38 15.90
C GLY A 512 12.32 24.57 15.47
N TRP A 513 12.49 23.45 14.77
CA TRP A 513 11.39 22.49 14.54
C TRP A 513 11.11 21.66 15.79
N TYR A 514 9.85 21.29 16.01
CA TYR A 514 9.46 20.39 17.09
C TYR A 514 9.67 18.93 16.69
N ALA A 515 10.26 18.12 17.57
CA ALA A 515 10.51 16.69 17.35
C ALA A 515 9.28 15.79 17.55
N ALA A 516 8.17 16.35 18.03
CA ALA A 516 6.96 15.60 18.36
C ALA A 516 5.70 16.44 18.10
N LEU A 517 4.59 15.74 17.80
CA LEU A 517 3.29 16.37 17.53
C LEU A 517 2.76 17.17 18.71
N ASP A 518 2.80 16.60 19.91
CA ASP A 518 2.18 17.20 21.09
C ASP A 518 2.69 18.62 21.42
N PRO A 519 4.00 18.85 21.63
CA PRO A 519 4.51 20.19 21.96
C PRO A 519 4.32 21.19 20.82
N GLY A 520 4.45 20.76 19.56
CA GLY A 520 4.24 21.65 18.41
C GLY A 520 2.77 22.06 18.25
N LEU A 521 1.84 21.12 18.36
CA LEU A 521 0.41 21.42 18.29
C LEU A 521 -0.06 22.27 19.48
N ALA A 522 0.50 22.05 20.67
CA ALA A 522 0.21 22.88 21.84
C ALA A 522 0.67 24.35 21.61
N ALA A 523 1.90 24.54 21.11
CA ALA A 523 2.42 25.87 20.77
C ALA A 523 1.58 26.57 19.69
N ALA A 524 1.23 25.84 18.63
CA ALA A 524 0.40 26.38 17.55
C ALA A 524 -0.99 26.82 18.01
N ASN A 525 -1.60 26.07 18.94
CA ASN A 525 -2.90 26.43 19.50
C ASN A 525 -2.82 27.66 20.40
N ALA A 526 -1.72 27.82 21.16
CA ALA A 526 -1.50 29.00 22.00
C ALA A 526 -1.26 30.28 21.16
N ASP A 527 -0.49 30.16 20.08
CA ASP A 527 -0.11 31.29 19.23
C ASP A 527 -1.10 31.57 18.09
N GLY A 528 -2.06 30.67 17.85
CA GLY A 528 -3.01 30.76 16.74
C GLY A 528 -2.36 30.62 15.36
N LYS A 529 -1.19 29.98 15.28
CA LYS A 529 -0.38 29.82 14.06
C LYS A 529 -0.75 28.56 13.27
N LEU A 530 -0.52 28.60 11.96
CA LEU A 530 -0.62 27.39 11.11
C LEU A 530 0.49 26.41 11.45
N VAL A 531 0.25 25.12 11.20
CA VAL A 531 1.20 24.05 11.49
C VAL A 531 1.60 23.36 10.20
N LEU A 532 2.90 23.19 9.98
CA LEU A 532 3.41 22.24 8.99
C LEU A 532 3.88 20.99 9.73
N VAL A 533 3.26 19.85 9.45
CA VAL A 533 3.71 18.54 9.92
C VAL A 533 4.45 17.84 8.79
N ASP A 534 5.70 17.47 9.02
CA ASP A 534 6.53 16.63 8.16
C ASP A 534 6.68 15.25 8.80
N VAL A 535 6.07 14.25 8.17
CA VAL A 535 6.16 12.84 8.56
C VAL A 535 7.35 12.18 7.87
N TRP A 536 8.28 11.65 8.66
CA TRP A 536 9.56 11.12 8.18
C TRP A 536 9.93 9.79 8.87
N ALA A 537 10.94 9.08 8.34
CA ALA A 537 11.50 7.86 8.95
C ALA A 537 12.99 7.71 8.59
N THR A 538 13.77 6.95 9.37
CA THR A 538 15.21 6.83 9.11
C THR A 538 15.54 6.12 7.79
N TRP A 539 14.64 5.26 7.30
CA TRP A 539 14.74 4.60 5.99
C TRP A 539 14.25 5.48 4.82
N CYS A 540 13.78 6.71 5.09
CA CYS A 540 13.18 7.58 4.09
C CYS A 540 14.23 8.45 3.38
N LYS A 541 14.74 7.97 2.24
CA LYS A 541 15.70 8.74 1.42
C LYS A 541 15.12 10.05 0.88
N ASN A 542 13.84 10.06 0.55
CA ASN A 542 13.17 11.25 0.02
C ASN A 542 13.04 12.35 1.09
N CYS A 543 12.89 11.97 2.36
CA CYS A 543 12.90 12.89 3.50
C CYS A 543 14.26 13.58 3.60
N LEU A 544 15.37 12.82 3.54
CA LEU A 544 16.72 13.38 3.53
C LEU A 544 16.98 14.35 2.36
N ILE A 545 16.45 14.06 1.17
CA ILE A 545 16.58 14.95 0.02
C ILE A 545 15.82 16.25 0.29
N MET A 546 14.55 16.16 0.68
CA MET A 546 13.72 17.32 1.02
C MET A 546 14.36 18.21 2.10
N ASP A 547 14.89 17.60 3.16
CA ASP A 547 15.55 18.30 4.27
C ASP A 547 16.77 19.11 3.82
N ARG A 548 17.51 18.61 2.84
CA ARG A 548 18.74 19.25 2.35
C ARG A 548 18.51 20.17 1.15
N THR A 549 17.34 20.11 0.52
CA THR A 549 17.02 20.91 -0.65
C THR A 549 15.83 21.82 -0.37
N THR A 550 14.62 21.27 -0.44
CA THR A 550 13.38 22.05 -0.47
C THR A 550 13.16 22.82 0.85
N LEU A 551 13.40 22.18 2.00
CA LEU A 551 13.18 22.81 3.30
C LEU A 551 14.29 23.78 3.74
N LYS A 552 15.41 23.83 3.01
CA LYS A 552 16.54 24.76 3.23
C LYS A 552 16.61 25.85 2.15
N ASP A 553 15.64 25.90 1.25
CA ASP A 553 15.56 26.98 0.28
C ASP A 553 15.07 28.26 0.97
N PRO A 554 15.74 29.42 0.76
CA PRO A 554 15.38 30.66 1.45
C PRO A 554 13.93 31.12 1.22
N ALA A 555 13.33 30.80 0.06
CA ALA A 555 11.94 31.16 -0.20
C ALA A 555 10.97 30.28 0.61
N VAL A 556 11.29 29.00 0.80
CA VAL A 556 10.49 28.07 1.61
C VAL A 556 10.64 28.40 3.09
N GLU A 557 11.85 28.72 3.56
CA GLU A 557 12.09 29.16 4.93
C GLU A 557 11.27 30.42 5.25
N ALA A 558 11.34 31.43 4.39
CA ALA A 558 10.56 32.67 4.55
C ALA A 558 9.04 32.43 4.53
N ALA A 559 8.56 31.49 3.73
CA ALA A 559 7.13 31.13 3.70
C ALA A 559 6.69 30.40 4.98
N LEU A 560 7.59 29.72 5.67
CA LEU A 560 7.32 28.95 6.89
C LEU A 560 7.71 29.69 8.18
N ASP A 561 8.12 30.96 8.11
CA ASP A 561 8.52 31.75 9.29
C ASP A 561 7.36 31.93 10.29
N ASP A 562 6.13 32.07 9.79
CA ASP A 562 4.92 32.21 10.61
C ASP A 562 4.24 30.87 10.93
N TYR A 563 4.88 29.74 10.59
CA TYR A 563 4.37 28.39 10.85
C TYR A 563 5.02 27.76 12.07
N VAL A 564 4.25 26.95 12.79
CA VAL A 564 4.81 25.95 13.70
C VAL A 564 5.20 24.72 12.89
N LYS A 565 6.47 24.35 12.92
CA LYS A 565 7.03 23.29 12.09
C LYS A 565 7.31 22.05 12.96
N ILE A 566 6.79 20.89 12.56
CA ILE A 566 6.87 19.65 13.33
C ILE A 566 7.47 18.54 12.48
N LYS A 567 8.51 17.89 13.00
CA LYS A 567 9.04 16.62 12.51
C LYS A 567 8.39 15.49 13.28
N PHE A 568 7.53 14.71 12.64
CA PHE A 568 6.89 13.55 13.24
C PHE A 568 7.49 12.25 12.69
N GLN A 569 8.13 11.46 13.56
CA GLN A 569 8.77 10.22 13.14
C GLN A 569 7.76 9.08 13.03
N ALA A 570 7.63 8.53 11.83
CA ALA A 570 6.81 7.36 11.48
C ALA A 570 7.72 6.20 11.05
N GLU A 571 8.59 5.75 11.96
CA GLU A 571 9.55 4.67 11.69
C GLU A 571 8.85 3.38 11.25
N ASP A 572 7.73 3.07 11.90
CA ASP A 572 6.76 2.06 11.50
C ASP A 572 5.41 2.74 11.18
N PRO A 573 5.09 2.98 9.89
CA PRO A 573 3.81 3.53 9.43
C PRO A 573 2.57 2.75 9.87
N SER A 574 2.72 1.51 10.35
CA SER A 574 1.62 0.66 10.81
C SER A 574 1.41 0.71 12.33
N ALA A 575 2.33 1.32 13.08
CA ALA A 575 2.23 1.50 14.52
C ALA A 575 1.50 2.80 14.87
N SER A 576 0.74 2.78 15.97
CA SER A 576 0.22 4.01 16.58
C SER A 576 1.36 4.79 17.25
N PRO A 577 1.43 6.13 17.13
CA PRO A 577 0.45 7.02 16.51
C PRO A 577 0.63 7.26 14.99
N ALA A 578 1.62 6.64 14.36
CA ALA A 578 1.99 6.93 12.96
C ALA A 578 0.90 6.54 11.95
N PHE A 579 0.26 5.39 12.17
CA PHE A 579 -0.82 4.91 11.31
C PHE A 579 -1.98 5.91 11.26
N GLU A 580 -2.46 6.38 12.40
CA GLU A 580 -3.60 7.30 12.49
C GLU A 580 -3.26 8.68 11.93
N VAL A 581 -2.01 9.14 12.10
CA VAL A 581 -1.52 10.39 11.51
C VAL A 581 -1.49 10.27 9.98
N MET A 582 -0.93 9.18 9.44
CA MET A 582 -0.86 8.96 8.00
C MET A 582 -2.25 8.75 7.38
N GLU A 583 -3.13 8.00 8.04
CA GLU A 583 -4.52 7.80 7.61
C GLU A 583 -5.25 9.14 7.54
N ARG A 584 -5.10 9.98 8.56
CA ARG A 584 -5.71 11.32 8.56
C ARG A 584 -5.19 12.21 7.44
N PHE A 585 -3.90 12.13 7.12
CA PHE A 585 -3.32 12.89 6.02
C PHE A 585 -3.60 12.25 4.65
N GLY A 586 -4.25 11.08 4.59
CA GLY A 586 -4.40 10.31 3.36
C GLY A 586 -3.06 9.91 2.75
N ALA A 587 -2.00 9.85 3.57
CA ALA A 587 -0.64 9.62 3.14
C ALA A 587 -0.40 8.13 2.86
N ILE A 588 0.03 7.82 1.65
CA ILE A 588 0.32 6.43 1.20
C ILE A 588 1.80 6.07 1.45
N GLY A 589 2.67 7.06 1.70
CA GLY A 589 4.09 6.88 1.92
C GLY A 589 4.77 8.14 2.42
N LEU A 590 6.09 8.09 2.57
CA LEU A 590 6.93 9.17 3.12
C LEU A 590 7.84 9.81 2.04
N PRO A 591 8.20 11.10 2.18
CA PRO A 591 7.71 12.05 3.19
C PRO A 591 6.24 12.39 2.95
N ALA A 592 5.53 12.71 4.03
CA ALA A 592 4.18 13.23 3.95
C ALA A 592 4.10 14.55 4.71
N TYR A 593 3.61 15.58 4.03
CA TYR A 593 3.45 16.91 4.58
C TYR A 593 1.96 17.22 4.76
N ALA A 594 1.62 17.88 5.86
CA ALA A 594 0.27 18.36 6.11
C ALA A 594 0.31 19.78 6.67
N ILE A 595 -0.55 20.66 6.14
CA ILE A 595 -0.77 21.99 6.71
C ILE A 595 -2.06 21.96 7.52
N LEU A 596 -1.98 22.37 8.79
CA LEU A 596 -3.06 22.35 9.74
C LEU A 596 -3.36 23.76 10.27
N ARG A 597 -4.63 24.02 10.58
CA ARG A 597 -5.09 25.23 11.27
C ARG A 597 -5.65 24.89 12.65
N PRO A 598 -5.32 25.62 13.71
CA PRO A 598 -5.99 25.46 15.00
C PRO A 598 -7.51 25.60 14.82
N GLY A 599 -8.28 24.59 15.24
CA GLY A 599 -9.73 24.64 15.15
C GLY A 599 -10.26 25.71 16.08
N ALA A 600 -11.12 26.59 15.58
CA ALA A 600 -11.89 27.48 16.46
C ALA A 600 -12.62 26.60 17.46
N THR A 601 -12.36 26.78 18.76
CA THR A 601 -13.11 26.13 19.84
C THR A 601 -14.60 26.31 19.57
N ARG A 602 -15.26 25.27 19.07
CA ARG A 602 -16.70 25.30 18.87
C ARG A 602 -17.30 25.27 20.27
N ALA A 603 -17.76 26.42 20.74
CA ALA A 603 -18.51 26.51 21.99
C ALA A 603 -19.62 25.44 21.96
N PRO A 604 -19.84 24.68 23.04
CA PRO A 604 -20.91 23.69 23.08
C PRO A 604 -22.25 24.43 22.97
N GLY A 605 -22.90 24.32 21.81
CA GLY A 605 -24.25 24.83 21.61
C GLY A 605 -24.38 25.75 20.40
N THR A 606 -24.54 25.16 19.21
CA THR A 606 -25.69 25.42 18.33
C THR A 606 -25.69 24.35 17.24
N ALA A 607 -26.72 23.51 17.25
CA ALA A 607 -27.03 22.60 16.16
C ALA A 607 -27.36 23.39 14.90
N GLY A 608 -26.85 22.94 13.75
CA GLY A 608 -27.18 23.46 12.43
C GLY A 608 -26.61 22.55 11.34
N ALA A 609 -27.41 21.59 10.92
CA ALA A 609 -27.26 20.81 9.69
C ALA A 609 -28.03 21.50 8.54
N PRO A 610 -27.98 21.00 7.29
CA PRO A 610 -27.01 20.12 6.64
C PRO A 610 -26.12 20.83 5.60
#